data_AF-A0A0E3MDV3-F1
#
_entry.id   AF-A0A0E3MDV3-F1
#
_cell.length_a   1.000
_cell.length_b   1.000
_cell.length_c   1.000
_cell.angle_alpha   90.00
_cell.angle_beta   90.00
_cell.angle_gamma   90.00
#
_symmetry.space_group_name_H-M   'P 1'
#
loop_
_entity.id
_entity.type
_entity.pdbx_description
1 polymer ?
#
loop_
_entity_poly.entity_id
_entity_poly.type
_entity_poly.pdbx_seq_one_letter_code
_entity_poly.pdbx_strand_id
1 'polypeptide(L)'
;MKLNGIDISSIIAAETGYIITRYEFIDSFAEEFPAYVSYDLTNNALRKLIIFDPPKVGFNFYPNYKYKIKVKKSAETLYSLKGSDRVLIALKAYKKVIGEMNVLMTKLYFLGLKNGKPYRMLILNDVPIIASDKRELIDKLIGYLKENYNITVSNIPIIVDGIEYRERNDVRILDVDYATIIP
;
A
#
# COMPACT_ATOMS: atom_id res chain seq x y z
N MET A 1 -5.75 -9.61 -7.58
CA MET A 1 -7.13 -9.73 -7.06
C MET A 1 -7.90 -8.42 -7.28
N LYS A 2 -9.21 -8.50 -7.55
CA LYS A 2 -10.09 -7.33 -7.57
C LYS A 2 -11.20 -7.42 -6.52
N LEU A 3 -11.53 -6.29 -5.88
CA LEU A 3 -12.71 -6.12 -5.03
C LEU A 3 -13.46 -4.85 -5.49
N ASN A 4 -14.78 -4.94 -5.65
CA ASN A 4 -15.62 -3.81 -6.09
C ASN A 4 -15.09 -3.10 -7.35
N GLY A 5 -14.56 -3.87 -8.31
CA GLY A 5 -13.95 -3.34 -9.53
C GLY A 5 -12.53 -2.76 -9.39
N ILE A 6 -12.01 -2.61 -8.17
CA ILE A 6 -10.67 -2.09 -7.86
C ILE A 6 -9.66 -3.24 -7.80
N ASP A 7 -8.52 -3.09 -8.46
CA ASP A 7 -7.39 -4.02 -8.28
C ASP A 7 -6.65 -3.69 -6.97
N ILE A 8 -6.68 -4.62 -6.04
CA ILE A 8 -6.10 -4.48 -4.70
C ILE A 8 -4.83 -5.34 -4.54
N SER A 9 -4.24 -5.82 -5.64
CA SER A 9 -3.12 -6.76 -5.56
C SER A 9 -1.92 -6.19 -4.79
N SER A 10 -1.68 -4.89 -4.88
CA SER A 10 -0.52 -4.24 -4.25
C SER A 10 -0.55 -4.19 -2.73
N ILE A 11 -1.72 -4.36 -2.11
CA ILE A 11 -1.81 -4.43 -0.64
C ILE A 11 -1.61 -5.85 -0.11
N ILE A 12 -1.49 -6.86 -0.98
CA ILE A 12 -1.41 -8.26 -0.58
C ILE A 12 0.06 -8.69 -0.53
N ALA A 13 0.56 -8.89 0.68
CA ALA A 13 1.86 -9.48 0.98
C ALA A 13 1.73 -10.97 1.35
N ALA A 14 2.84 -11.69 1.47
CA ALA A 14 2.83 -13.12 1.81
C ALA A 14 2.15 -13.39 3.17
N GLU A 15 2.37 -12.48 4.12
CA GLU A 15 1.87 -12.49 5.48
C GLU A 15 0.43 -11.97 5.62
N THR A 16 -0.21 -11.54 4.53
CA THR A 16 -1.59 -11.03 4.60
C THR A 16 -2.57 -12.16 4.93
N GLY A 17 -3.21 -12.06 6.10
CA GLY A 17 -4.26 -12.97 6.52
C GLY A 17 -5.66 -12.52 6.11
N TYR A 18 -5.91 -11.21 6.12
CA TYR A 18 -7.21 -10.65 5.74
C TYR A 18 -7.12 -9.20 5.26
N ILE A 19 -8.19 -8.74 4.61
CA ILE A 19 -8.36 -7.38 4.14
C ILE A 19 -9.62 -6.79 4.76
N ILE A 20 -9.57 -5.55 5.23
CA ILE A 20 -10.74 -4.81 5.70
C ILE A 20 -10.97 -3.60 4.78
N THR A 21 -12.21 -3.41 4.34
CA THR A 21 -12.67 -2.18 3.71
C THR A 21 -13.05 -1.16 4.77
N ARG A 22 -12.67 0.10 4.62
CA ARG A 22 -13.08 1.19 5.52
C ARG A 22 -12.99 2.54 4.83
N TYR A 23 -13.61 3.56 5.41
CA TYR A 23 -13.29 4.93 5.05
C TYR A 23 -12.05 5.40 5.80
N GLU A 24 -11.21 6.20 5.14
CA GLU A 24 -10.03 6.81 5.71
C GLU A 24 -10.09 8.31 5.52
N PHE A 25 -10.08 9.07 6.61
CA PHE A 25 -9.96 10.51 6.57
C PHE A 25 -8.55 10.92 6.15
N ILE A 26 -8.45 11.81 5.15
CA ILE A 26 -7.18 12.33 4.66
C ILE A 26 -7.15 13.84 4.90
N ASP A 27 -6.38 14.25 5.91
CA ASP A 27 -6.30 15.64 6.38
C ASP A 27 -6.06 16.67 5.27
N SER A 28 -5.20 16.35 4.30
CA SER A 28 -4.86 17.26 3.19
C SER A 28 -6.04 17.56 2.25
N PHE A 29 -7.09 16.73 2.28
CA PHE A 29 -8.31 16.92 1.51
C PHE A 29 -9.51 17.29 2.40
N ALA A 30 -9.37 17.17 3.73
CA ALA A 30 -10.44 17.30 4.69
C ALA A 30 -11.68 16.43 4.36
N GLU A 31 -11.44 15.23 3.82
CA GLU A 31 -12.48 14.32 3.32
C GLU A 31 -12.12 12.85 3.61
N GLU A 32 -13.13 11.99 3.67
CA GLU A 32 -12.99 10.54 3.80
C GLU A 32 -13.00 9.82 2.45
N PHE A 33 -12.08 8.88 2.26
CA PHE A 33 -11.97 8.11 1.03
C PHE A 33 -12.09 6.61 1.26
N PRO A 34 -12.67 5.85 0.30
CA PRO A 34 -12.64 4.39 0.34
C PRO A 34 -11.21 3.87 0.43
N ALA A 35 -10.99 2.97 1.38
CA ALA A 35 -9.70 2.34 1.62
C ALA A 35 -9.82 0.82 1.77
N TYR A 36 -8.83 0.12 1.24
CA TYR A 36 -8.60 -1.30 1.46
C TYR A 36 -7.33 -1.44 2.28
N VAL A 37 -7.41 -2.09 3.44
CA VAL A 37 -6.28 -2.26 4.35
C VAL A 37 -6.03 -3.75 4.53
N SER A 38 -4.81 -4.19 4.27
CA SER A 38 -4.38 -5.55 4.54
C SER A 38 -3.81 -5.67 5.95
N TYR A 39 -4.06 -6.81 6.56
CA TYR A 39 -3.61 -7.14 7.90
C TYR A 39 -2.99 -8.52 7.94
N ASP A 40 -2.02 -8.70 8.84
CA ASP A 40 -1.55 -10.02 9.23
C ASP A 40 -2.57 -10.72 10.16
N LEU A 41 -2.28 -11.97 10.54
CA LEU A 41 -3.12 -12.75 11.46
C LEU A 41 -3.15 -12.20 12.89
N THR A 42 -2.24 -11.29 13.23
CA THR A 42 -2.12 -10.63 14.55
C THR A 42 -2.72 -9.22 14.59
N ASN A 43 -3.44 -8.82 13.53
CA ASN A 43 -4.09 -7.52 13.38
C ASN A 43 -3.15 -6.32 13.18
N ASN A 44 -1.89 -6.53 12.76
CA ASN A 44 -1.05 -5.42 12.31
C ASN A 44 -1.42 -5.02 10.89
N ALA A 45 -1.62 -3.72 10.66
CA ALA A 45 -1.89 -3.19 9.32
C ALA A 45 -0.61 -3.19 8.48
N LEU A 46 -0.59 -3.97 7.41
CA LEU A 46 0.56 -4.14 6.53
C LEU A 46 0.58 -3.05 5.47
N ARG A 47 -0.44 -3.00 4.63
CA ARG A 47 -0.53 -2.09 3.48
C ARG A 47 -1.91 -1.50 3.36
N LYS A 48 -2.00 -0.33 2.73
CA LYS A 48 -3.26 0.37 2.51
C LYS A 48 -3.33 0.91 1.09
N LEU A 49 -4.49 0.77 0.46
CA LEU A 49 -4.82 1.41 -0.81
C LEU A 49 -6.00 2.35 -0.59
N ILE A 50 -5.81 3.64 -0.83
CA ILE A 50 -6.83 4.68 -0.76
C ILE A 50 -7.23 5.07 -2.18
N ILE A 51 -8.53 5.24 -2.42
CA ILE A 51 -9.11 5.54 -3.72
C ILE A 51 -9.66 6.97 -3.72
N PHE A 52 -8.99 7.88 -4.42
CA PHE A 52 -9.43 9.29 -4.51
C PHE A 52 -10.47 9.50 -5.62
N ASP A 53 -10.34 8.77 -6.73
CA ASP A 53 -11.27 8.82 -7.86
C ASP A 53 -11.84 7.42 -8.13
N PRO A 54 -12.91 7.02 -7.41
CA PRO A 54 -13.51 5.71 -7.58
C PRO A 54 -14.23 5.59 -8.94
N PRO A 55 -14.29 4.38 -9.54
CA PRO A 55 -15.03 4.17 -10.78
C PRO A 55 -16.50 4.55 -10.63
N LYS A 56 -17.05 5.31 -11.59
CA LYS A 56 -18.48 5.70 -11.56
C LYS A 56 -19.44 4.53 -11.75
N VAL A 57 -19.01 3.44 -12.40
CA VAL A 57 -19.83 2.28 -12.72
C VAL A 57 -19.23 1.03 -12.06
N GLY A 58 -20.06 0.27 -11.36
CA GLY A 58 -19.66 -1.00 -10.75
C GLY A 58 -18.85 -0.89 -9.45
N PHE A 59 -18.69 0.32 -8.91
CA PHE A 59 -18.08 0.54 -7.61
C PHE A 59 -19.14 0.62 -6.52
N ASN A 60 -19.41 -0.51 -5.87
CA ASN A 60 -20.23 -0.58 -4.67
C ASN A 60 -19.32 -0.84 -3.48
N PHE A 61 -18.93 0.21 -2.77
CA PHE A 61 -18.04 0.10 -1.61
C PHE A 61 -18.86 -0.05 -0.33
N TYR A 62 -18.61 -1.14 0.38
CA TYR A 62 -19.21 -1.39 1.68
C TYR A 62 -18.10 -1.33 2.73
N PRO A 63 -18.12 -0.34 3.64
CA PRO A 63 -17.13 -0.26 4.71
C PRO A 63 -17.35 -1.39 5.72
N ASN A 64 -16.30 -1.69 6.47
CA ASN A 64 -16.25 -2.68 7.54
C ASN A 64 -16.54 -4.11 7.06
N TYR A 65 -16.14 -4.49 5.85
CA TYR A 65 -16.14 -5.89 5.43
C TYR A 65 -14.74 -6.49 5.58
N LYS A 66 -14.66 -7.64 6.25
CA LYS A 66 -13.45 -8.42 6.47
C LYS A 66 -13.42 -9.60 5.50
N TYR A 67 -12.48 -9.57 4.57
CA TYR A 67 -12.21 -10.64 3.63
C TYR A 67 -11.05 -11.48 4.14
N LYS A 68 -11.31 -12.69 4.64
CA LYS A 68 -10.23 -13.65 4.95
C LYS A 68 -9.69 -14.20 3.64
N ILE A 69 -8.38 -14.17 3.47
CA ILE A 69 -7.74 -14.60 2.22
C ILE A 69 -6.69 -15.67 2.45
N LYS A 70 -6.43 -16.45 1.40
CA LYS A 70 -5.27 -17.32 1.28
C LYS A 70 -4.42 -16.86 0.11
N VAL A 71 -3.20 -16.45 0.40
CA VAL A 71 -2.20 -16.09 -0.60
C VAL A 71 -1.55 -17.38 -1.13
N LYS A 72 -1.62 -17.58 -2.45
CA LYS A 72 -0.94 -18.71 -3.12
C LYS A 72 0.39 -18.29 -3.72
N LYS A 73 0.42 -17.08 -4.30
CA LYS A 73 1.63 -16.44 -4.83
C LYS A 73 1.51 -14.94 -4.56
N SER A 74 2.52 -14.39 -3.88
CA SER A 74 2.70 -12.95 -3.70
C SER A 74 3.97 -12.50 -4.39
N ALA A 75 3.89 -11.35 -5.03
CA ALA A 75 5.02 -10.58 -5.52
C ALA A 75 4.83 -9.12 -5.11
N GLU A 76 5.95 -8.43 -4.88
CA GLU A 76 5.95 -6.99 -4.76
C GLU A 76 5.48 -6.36 -6.08
N THR A 77 4.38 -5.62 -6.00
CA THR A 77 3.73 -5.10 -7.21
C THR A 77 3.02 -3.79 -6.93
N LEU A 78 3.07 -2.87 -7.91
CA LEU A 78 2.32 -1.61 -7.90
C LEU A 78 1.06 -1.68 -8.77
N TYR A 79 0.58 -2.88 -9.11
CA TYR A 79 -0.57 -3.09 -10.00
C TYR A 79 -1.83 -2.33 -9.59
N SER A 80 -2.05 -2.07 -8.30
CA SER A 80 -3.18 -1.27 -7.82
C SER A 80 -3.13 0.19 -8.28
N LEU A 81 -1.95 0.70 -8.66
CA LEU A 81 -1.76 2.04 -9.22
C LEU A 81 -1.89 2.06 -10.75
N LYS A 82 -2.16 0.92 -11.39
CA LYS A 82 -2.34 0.83 -12.84
C LYS A 82 -3.41 1.84 -13.33
N GLY A 83 -3.03 2.61 -14.35
CA GLY A 83 -3.83 3.70 -14.91
C GLY A 83 -3.48 5.09 -14.37
N SER A 84 -2.47 5.20 -13.50
CA SER A 84 -1.81 6.47 -13.19
C SER A 84 -0.82 6.82 -14.30
N ASP A 85 -0.75 8.11 -14.66
CA ASP A 85 0.24 8.65 -15.60
C ASP A 85 1.61 8.77 -14.93
N ARG A 86 1.61 9.18 -13.67
CA ARG A 86 2.80 9.39 -12.84
C ARG A 86 2.58 8.86 -11.44
N VAL A 87 3.67 8.55 -10.74
CA VAL A 87 3.62 8.19 -9.31
C VAL A 87 4.63 9.02 -8.53
N LEU A 88 4.15 9.75 -7.53
CA LEU A 88 4.99 10.37 -6.53
C LEU A 88 5.32 9.35 -5.44
N ILE A 89 6.60 9.15 -5.20
CA ILE A 89 7.12 8.28 -4.14
C ILE A 89 7.62 9.18 -3.01
N ALA A 90 7.10 8.96 -1.81
CA ALA A 90 7.49 9.67 -0.59
C ALA A 90 7.67 8.67 0.57
N LEU A 91 8.33 9.12 1.63
CA LEU A 91 8.57 8.30 2.82
C LEU A 91 8.21 9.05 4.09
N LYS A 92 7.83 8.30 5.12
CA LYS A 92 7.75 8.80 6.50
C LYS A 92 8.63 7.92 7.38
N ALA A 93 9.79 8.45 7.77
CA ALA A 93 10.68 7.79 8.70
C ALA A 93 10.19 7.98 10.14
N TYR A 94 10.41 6.98 10.99
CA TYR A 94 10.14 7.05 12.42
C TYR A 94 11.20 6.26 13.18
N LYS A 95 11.46 6.68 14.42
CA LYS A 95 12.38 5.97 15.32
C LYS A 95 11.64 4.85 16.03
N LYS A 96 12.29 3.70 16.18
CA LYS A 96 11.82 2.59 17.00
C LYS A 96 12.98 2.07 17.85
N VAL A 97 12.69 1.75 19.10
CA VAL A 97 13.64 1.06 19.98
C VAL A 97 13.44 -0.44 19.78
N ILE A 98 14.51 -1.15 19.43
CA ILE A 98 14.51 -2.61 19.31
C ILE A 98 15.65 -3.13 20.19
N GLY A 99 15.30 -3.68 21.36
CA GLY A 99 16.28 -3.98 22.41
C GLY A 99 16.96 -2.70 22.89
N GLU A 100 18.28 -2.64 22.80
CA GLU A 100 19.08 -1.45 23.15
C GLU A 100 19.35 -0.52 21.95
N MET A 101 18.92 -0.90 20.74
CA MET A 101 19.21 -0.15 19.51
C MET A 101 18.10 0.87 19.21
N ASN A 102 18.50 2.12 18.96
CA ASN A 102 17.64 3.14 18.36
C ASN A 102 17.76 3.06 16.84
N VAL A 103 16.72 2.59 16.16
CA VAL A 103 16.72 2.42 14.71
C VAL A 103 15.72 3.33 14.02
N LEU A 104 16.00 3.67 12.76
CA LEU A 104 15.07 4.30 11.85
C LEU A 104 14.36 3.22 11.02
N MET A 105 13.03 3.26 11.06
CA MET A 105 12.15 2.51 10.19
C MET A 105 11.36 3.49 9.32
N THR A 106 10.62 2.98 8.33
CA THR A 106 9.92 3.84 7.37
C THR A 106 8.60 3.27 6.90
N LYS A 107 7.70 4.19 6.53
CA LYS A 107 6.54 3.91 5.69
C LYS A 107 6.80 4.47 4.30
N LEU A 108 6.43 3.74 3.26
CA LEU A 108 6.51 4.21 1.87
C LEU A 108 5.13 4.59 1.37
N TYR A 109 5.06 5.71 0.65
CA TYR A 109 3.86 6.26 0.06
C TYR A 109 4.06 6.33 -1.45
N PHE A 110 3.13 5.78 -2.20
CA PHE A 110 3.06 5.87 -3.65
C PHE A 110 1.74 6.53 -4.02
N LEU A 111 1.80 7.80 -4.40
CA LEU A 111 0.65 8.57 -4.86
C LEU A 111 0.58 8.54 -6.38
N GLY A 112 -0.37 7.78 -6.92
CA GLY A 112 -0.68 7.75 -8.34
C GLY A 112 -1.47 8.99 -8.75
N LEU A 113 -1.01 9.63 -9.83
CA LEU A 113 -1.63 10.80 -10.43
C LEU A 113 -2.21 10.44 -11.79
N LYS A 114 -3.41 10.92 -12.10
CA LYS A 114 -4.07 10.77 -13.40
C LYS A 114 -4.61 12.13 -13.85
N ASN A 115 -4.24 12.57 -15.05
CA ASN A 115 -4.53 13.91 -15.57
C ASN A 115 -4.16 15.03 -14.57
N GLY A 116 -3.02 14.87 -13.89
CA GLY A 116 -2.54 15.82 -12.88
C GLY A 116 -3.28 15.82 -11.54
N LYS A 117 -4.27 14.94 -11.34
CA LYS A 117 -5.04 14.84 -10.09
C LYS A 117 -4.72 13.55 -9.32
N PRO A 118 -4.83 13.56 -7.98
CA PRO A 118 -4.76 12.34 -7.17
C PRO A 118 -5.75 11.29 -7.66
N TYR A 119 -5.26 10.08 -7.94
CA TYR A 119 -6.07 8.96 -8.40
C TYR A 119 -6.18 7.89 -7.32
N ARG A 120 -5.03 7.38 -6.86
CA ARG A 120 -4.93 6.36 -5.80
C ARG A 120 -3.66 6.55 -5.00
N MET A 121 -3.67 6.14 -3.74
CA MET A 121 -2.45 6.10 -2.91
C MET A 121 -2.26 4.72 -2.30
N LEU A 122 -1.09 4.14 -2.53
CA LEU A 122 -0.62 2.93 -1.85
C LEU A 122 0.33 3.32 -0.73
N ILE A 123 0.11 2.76 0.45
CA ILE A 123 0.96 2.95 1.64
C ILE A 123 1.46 1.58 2.07
N LEU A 124 2.78 1.45 2.22
CA LEU A 124 3.45 0.27 2.75
C LEU A 124 3.95 0.58 4.16
N ASN A 125 3.45 -0.14 5.16
CA ASN A 125 3.94 -0.06 6.55
C ASN A 125 4.94 -1.16 6.88
N ASP A 126 4.97 -2.21 6.06
CA ASP A 126 5.76 -3.44 6.17
C ASP A 126 7.09 -3.36 5.41
N VAL A 127 7.67 -2.16 5.26
CA VAL A 127 8.94 -1.98 4.55
C VAL A 127 10.07 -2.56 5.41
N PRO A 128 10.79 -3.61 4.97
CA PRO A 128 11.76 -4.35 5.80
C PRO A 128 13.13 -3.64 5.86
N ILE A 129 13.12 -2.33 6.10
CA ILE A 129 14.33 -1.50 6.16
C ILE A 129 14.52 -0.96 7.56
N ILE A 130 15.70 -1.27 8.09
CA ILE A 130 16.22 -0.76 9.36
C ILE A 130 17.52 -0.02 9.05
N ALA A 131 17.64 1.21 9.52
CA ALA A 131 18.81 2.06 9.31
C ALA A 131 19.21 2.79 10.59
N SER A 132 20.50 3.11 10.70
CA SER A 132 21.08 3.84 11.83
C SER A 132 20.96 5.34 11.65
N ASP A 133 21.00 5.81 10.40
CA ASP A 133 20.87 7.22 10.04
C ASP A 133 20.05 7.44 8.75
N LYS A 134 19.83 8.71 8.42
CA LYS A 134 19.02 9.12 7.26
C LYS A 134 19.66 8.71 5.94
N ARG A 135 20.98 8.81 5.79
CA ARG A 135 21.67 8.49 4.53
C ARG A 135 21.55 7.00 4.25
N GLU A 136 21.87 6.17 5.25
CA GLU A 136 21.72 4.72 5.17
C GLU A 136 20.27 4.32 4.84
N LEU A 137 19.28 5.00 5.45
CA LEU A 137 17.87 4.77 5.16
C LEU A 137 17.53 5.02 3.69
N ILE A 138 17.97 6.15 3.12
CA ILE A 138 17.70 6.49 1.73
C ILE A 138 18.39 5.50 0.79
N ASP A 139 19.65 5.17 1.04
CA ASP A 139 20.42 4.25 0.19
C ASP A 139 19.76 2.86 0.17
N LYS A 140 19.33 2.34 1.34
CA LYS A 140 18.59 1.08 1.44
C LYS A 140 17.23 1.13 0.74
N LEU A 141 16.51 2.26 0.84
CA LEU A 141 15.21 2.43 0.17
C LEU A 141 15.35 2.45 -1.35
N ILE A 142 16.38 3.11 -1.88
CA ILE A 142 16.66 3.13 -3.32
C ILE A 142 16.94 1.70 -3.82
N GLY A 143 17.77 0.94 -3.09
CA GLY A 143 18.02 -0.47 -3.38
C GLY A 143 16.73 -1.30 -3.37
N TYR A 144 15.92 -1.17 -2.33
CA TYR A 144 14.65 -1.87 -2.19
C TYR A 144 13.67 -1.56 -3.33
N LEU A 145 13.54 -0.29 -3.75
CA LEU A 145 12.69 0.11 -4.87
C LEU A 145 13.14 -0.52 -6.19
N LYS A 146 14.45 -0.58 -6.41
CA LYS A 146 15.04 -1.18 -7.61
C LYS A 146 14.81 -2.70 -7.64
N GLU A 147 15.13 -3.40 -6.56
CA GLU A 147 15.04 -4.86 -6.47
C GLU A 147 13.58 -5.35 -6.56
N ASN A 148 12.67 -4.70 -5.82
CA ASN A 148 11.32 -5.20 -5.65
C ASN A 148 10.33 -4.65 -6.68
N TYR A 149 10.51 -3.41 -7.13
CA TYR A 149 9.57 -2.74 -8.02
C TYR A 149 10.16 -2.34 -9.38
N ASN A 150 11.43 -2.64 -9.66
CA ASN A 150 12.14 -2.20 -10.87
C ASN A 150 12.22 -0.66 -11.01
N ILE A 151 12.17 0.07 -9.90
CA ILE A 151 12.17 1.54 -9.91
C ILE A 151 13.57 2.04 -9.61
N THR A 152 14.21 2.68 -10.60
CA THR A 152 15.53 3.29 -10.44
C THR A 152 15.37 4.79 -10.16
N VAL A 153 15.79 5.22 -8.99
CA VAL A 153 15.69 6.62 -8.52
C VAL A 153 16.99 7.03 -7.84
N SER A 154 17.31 8.32 -7.85
CA SER A 154 18.51 8.87 -7.21
C SER A 154 18.23 9.51 -5.84
N ASN A 155 16.98 9.84 -5.53
CA ASN A 155 16.55 10.43 -4.28
C ASN A 155 15.06 10.14 -3.99
N ILE A 156 14.62 10.46 -2.77
CA ILE A 156 13.23 10.42 -2.33
C ILE A 156 12.99 11.70 -1.48
N PRO A 157 11.89 12.45 -1.68
CA PRO A 157 10.77 12.19 -2.58
C PRO A 157 11.10 12.38 -4.06
N ILE A 158 10.41 11.66 -4.94
CA ILE A 158 10.61 11.70 -6.39
C ILE A 158 9.32 11.36 -7.14
N ILE A 159 9.16 11.92 -8.34
CA ILE A 159 8.09 11.55 -9.28
C ILE A 159 8.69 10.65 -10.35
N VAL A 160 8.05 9.50 -10.58
CA VAL A 160 8.42 8.58 -11.65
C VAL A 160 7.28 8.45 -12.66
N ASP A 161 7.68 8.42 -13.93
CA ASP A 161 6.79 8.17 -15.06
C ASP A 161 6.97 6.71 -15.51
N GLY A 162 5.94 6.11 -16.11
CA GLY A 162 6.09 4.82 -16.81
C GLY A 162 6.40 3.61 -15.92
N ILE A 163 5.77 3.47 -14.75
CA ILE A 163 5.91 2.27 -13.91
C ILE A 163 5.45 1.03 -14.67
N GLU A 164 6.33 0.03 -14.75
CA GLU A 164 6.00 -1.28 -15.27
C GLU A 164 5.21 -2.09 -14.24
N TYR A 165 4.01 -2.52 -14.64
CA TYR A 165 3.15 -3.33 -13.78
C TYR A 165 3.41 -4.82 -14.03
N ARG A 166 4.17 -5.44 -13.12
CA ARG A 166 4.48 -6.89 -13.11
C ARG A 166 3.22 -7.76 -12.90
N GLU A 167 3.40 -9.08 -12.83
CA GLU A 167 2.30 -10.04 -12.61
C GLU A 167 1.44 -9.71 -11.38
N ARG A 168 0.17 -10.12 -11.42
CA ARG A 168 -0.76 -10.00 -10.29
C ARG A 168 -0.54 -11.13 -9.29
N ASN A 169 -0.84 -10.85 -8.02
CA ASN A 169 -0.89 -11.87 -6.97
C ASN A 169 -2.03 -12.88 -7.20
N ASP A 170 -1.75 -14.15 -6.91
CA ASP A 170 -2.74 -15.24 -6.90
C ASP A 170 -3.26 -15.44 -5.47
N VAL A 171 -4.55 -15.17 -5.31
CA VAL A 171 -5.22 -15.02 -4.02
C VAL A 171 -6.60 -15.64 -4.10
N ARG A 172 -6.96 -16.41 -3.08
CA ARG A 172 -8.29 -16.97 -2.91
C ARG A 172 -8.97 -16.32 -1.71
N ILE A 173 -10.21 -15.83 -1.90
CA ILE A 173 -11.08 -15.46 -0.77
C ILE A 173 -11.56 -16.76 -0.13
N LEU A 174 -11.39 -16.84 1.18
CA LEU A 174 -11.88 -17.97 1.98
C LEU A 174 -13.25 -17.66 2.58
N ASP A 175 -13.43 -16.43 3.06
CA ASP A 175 -14.58 -16.04 3.86
C ASP A 175 -14.78 -14.52 3.82
N VAL A 176 -16.01 -14.07 4.06
CA VAL A 176 -16.39 -12.66 4.09
C VAL A 176 -17.33 -12.41 5.26
N ASP A 177 -16.84 -11.67 6.25
CA ASP A 177 -17.58 -11.29 7.44
C ASP A 177 -17.76 -9.77 7.51
N TYR A 178 -18.78 -9.32 8.24
CA TYR A 178 -18.79 -7.94 8.71
C TYR A 178 -17.70 -7.81 9.79
N ALA A 179 -16.77 -6.89 9.59
CA ALA A 179 -15.77 -6.56 10.57
C ALA A 179 -16.47 -5.89 11.76
N THR A 180 -16.62 -6.63 12.86
CA THR A 180 -16.88 -6.07 14.18
C THR A 180 -15.63 -5.32 14.62
N ILE A 181 -15.41 -4.15 14.05
CA ILE A 181 -14.39 -3.22 14.54
C ILE A 181 -14.99 -2.62 15.82
N ILE A 182 -14.48 -3.04 16.97
CA ILE A 182 -14.65 -2.26 18.21
C ILE A 182 -13.82 -0.98 17.99
N PRO A 183 -14.43 0.21 18.10
CA PRO A 183 -13.75 1.49 17.89
C PRO A 183 -12.53 1.69 18.80
#